data_AF-A0A502ESA6-F1
#
_entry.id   AF-A0A502ESA6-F1
#
_cell.length_a   1.000
_cell.length_b   1.000
_cell.length_c   1.000
_cell.angle_alpha   90.00
_cell.angle_beta   90.00
_cell.angle_gamma   90.00
#
_symmetry.space_group_name_H-M   'P 1'
#
loop_
_entity.id
_entity.type
_entity.pdbx_description
1 polymer ?
#
loop_
_entity_poly.entity_id
_entity_poly.type
_entity_poly.pdbx_seq_one_letter_code
_entity_poly.pdbx_strand_id
1 'polypeptide(L)'
;MLSLNEKIQHLENYLSQANENYADTFKEDIVMFIDDFTDQNKLLSFLNKIDSLEKIENWVDKLCSRIVLKFDSEGEEINDFIYDYIQLG
;
A
#
# COMPACT_ATOMS: atom_id res chain seq x y z
N MET A 1 -10.27 0.66 -19.62
CA MET A 1 -10.49 0.35 -18.19
C MET A 1 -9.28 -0.43 -17.75
N LEU A 2 -8.57 0.03 -16.72
CA LEU A 2 -7.50 -0.75 -16.12
C LEU A 2 -8.13 -1.95 -15.42
N SER A 3 -7.69 -3.15 -15.77
CA SER A 3 -8.05 -4.38 -15.09
C SER A 3 -7.47 -4.39 -13.67
N LEU A 4 -8.07 -5.17 -12.78
CA LEU A 4 -7.57 -5.31 -11.41
C LEU A 4 -6.12 -5.82 -11.39
N ASN A 5 -5.79 -6.80 -12.23
CA ASN A 5 -4.43 -7.32 -12.35
C ASN A 5 -3.43 -6.25 -12.82
N GLU A 6 -3.78 -5.37 -13.76
CA GLU A 6 -2.89 -4.26 -14.15
C GLU A 6 -2.62 -3.31 -12.97
N LYS A 7 -3.64 -3.04 -12.15
CA LYS A 7 -3.49 -2.18 -10.95
C LYS A 7 -2.63 -2.85 -9.88
N ILE A 8 -2.82 -4.15 -9.66
CA ILE A 8 -2.04 -4.94 -8.71
C ILE A 8 -0.57 -4.97 -9.12
N GLN A 9 -0.30 -5.26 -10.39
CA GLN A 9 1.06 -5.25 -10.93
C GLN A 9 1.70 -3.85 -10.86
N HIS A 10 0.93 -2.79 -11.08
CA HIS A 10 1.43 -1.43 -10.90
C HIS A 10 1.77 -1.13 -9.44
N LEU A 11 0.91 -1.52 -8.50
CA LEU A 11 1.14 -1.37 -7.07
C LEU A 11 2.41 -2.11 -6.63
N GLU A 12 2.55 -3.38 -7.02
CA GLU A 12 3.71 -4.21 -6.72
C GLU A 12 5.01 -3.58 -7.25
N ASN A 13 5.00 -3.14 -8.51
CA ASN A 13 6.14 -2.46 -9.11
C ASN A 13 6.49 -1.18 -8.38
N TYR A 14 5.50 -0.36 -8.01
CA TYR A 14 5.70 0.91 -7.31
C TYR A 14 6.28 0.71 -5.91
N LEU A 15 5.76 -0.28 -5.17
CA LEU A 15 6.27 -0.64 -3.85
C LEU A 15 7.68 -1.24 -3.90
N SER A 16 8.04 -1.89 -5.01
CA SER A 16 9.37 -2.47 -5.24
C SER A 16 10.40 -1.47 -5.78
N GLN A 17 10.01 -0.22 -6.02
CA GLN A 17 10.96 0.83 -6.43
C GLN A 17 11.92 1.16 -5.29
N ALA A 18 13.12 1.63 -5.66
CA ALA A 18 14.13 2.00 -4.68
C ALA A 18 13.62 3.13 -3.76
N ASN A 19 13.97 3.03 -2.47
CA ASN A 19 13.62 4.02 -1.47
C ASN A 19 14.35 5.34 -1.76
N GLU A 20 13.61 6.38 -2.14
CA GLU A 20 14.17 7.71 -2.38
C GLU A 20 14.19 8.54 -1.09
N ASN A 21 13.31 8.23 -0.15
CA ASN A 21 13.15 8.97 1.11
C ASN A 21 12.87 8.04 2.31
N TYR A 22 12.83 8.61 3.52
CA TYR A 22 12.55 7.85 4.75
C TYR A 22 11.14 7.25 4.77
N ALA A 23 10.14 7.90 4.18
CA ALA A 23 8.80 7.34 4.13
C ALA A 23 8.75 6.09 3.23
N ASP A 24 9.60 6.03 2.22
CA ASP A 24 9.68 4.88 1.31
C ASP A 24 10.19 3.61 2.00
N THR A 25 10.90 3.70 3.14
CA THR A 25 11.34 2.48 3.84
C THR A 25 10.17 1.61 4.28
N PHE A 26 8.98 2.21 4.48
CA PHE A 26 7.75 1.49 4.82
C PHE A 26 7.09 0.80 3.62
N LYS A 27 7.57 1.02 2.39
CA LYS A 27 7.09 0.28 1.22
C LYS A 27 7.41 -1.21 1.37
N GLU A 28 8.57 -1.55 1.92
CA GLU A 28 8.95 -2.93 2.21
C GLU A 28 7.99 -3.59 3.22
N ASP A 29 7.58 -2.87 4.27
CA ASP A 29 6.59 -3.34 5.24
C ASP A 29 5.23 -3.58 4.58
N ILE A 30 4.81 -2.70 3.65
CA ILE A 30 3.56 -2.88 2.90
C ILE A 30 3.65 -4.11 1.98
N VAL A 31 4.77 -4.33 1.31
CA VAL A 31 4.99 -5.54 0.48
C VAL A 31 4.91 -6.79 1.34
N MET A 32 5.60 -6.80 2.48
CA MET A 32 5.58 -7.92 3.43
C MET A 32 4.19 -8.16 4.02
N PHE A 33 3.42 -7.10 4.26
CA PHE A 33 2.05 -7.22 4.76
C PHE A 33 1.08 -7.79 3.71
N ILE A 34 1.20 -7.34 2.45
CA ILE A 34 0.34 -7.81 1.37
C ILE A 34 0.67 -9.26 1.03
N ASP A 35 1.96 -9.61 0.99
CA ASP A 35 2.58 -10.91 0.69
C ASP A 35 2.22 -11.48 -0.71
N ASP A 36 0.92 -11.55 -1.04
CA ASP A 36 0.39 -12.09 -2.27
C ASP A 36 -0.27 -10.99 -3.13
N PHE A 37 0.43 -10.57 -4.20
CA PHE A 37 -0.07 -9.62 -5.20
C PHE A 37 -0.93 -10.30 -6.28
N THR A 38 -2.05 -10.89 -5.86
CA THR A 38 -3.00 -11.57 -6.76
C THR A 38 -4.41 -11.01 -6.65
N ASP A 39 -5.21 -11.19 -7.70
CA ASP A 39 -6.63 -10.81 -7.70
C ASP A 39 -7.50 -11.62 -6.72
N GLN A 40 -6.96 -12.71 -6.16
CA GLN A 40 -7.60 -13.49 -5.09
C GLN A 40 -7.40 -12.86 -3.71
N ASN A 41 -6.40 -11.99 -3.56
CA ASN A 41 -6.13 -11.31 -2.29
C ASN A 41 -7.22 -10.26 -2.03
N LYS A 42 -8.04 -10.52 -1.02
CA LYS A 42 -9.14 -9.62 -0.63
C LYS A 42 -8.64 -8.25 -0.16
N LEU A 43 -7.43 -8.17 0.35
CA LEU A 43 -6.82 -6.90 0.72
C LEU A 43 -6.73 -5.98 -0.49
N LEU A 44 -6.39 -6.51 -1.67
CA LEU A 44 -6.23 -5.73 -2.91
C LEU A 44 -7.57 -5.33 -3.56
N SER A 45 -8.70 -5.71 -2.97
CA SER A 45 -10.03 -5.35 -3.48
C SER A 45 -10.27 -3.83 -3.47
N PHE A 46 -9.56 -3.05 -2.64
CA PHE A 46 -9.67 -1.58 -2.66
C PHE A 46 -9.25 -0.98 -4.00
N LEU A 47 -8.35 -1.64 -4.75
CA LEU A 47 -7.89 -1.20 -6.07
C LEU A 47 -9.05 -1.14 -7.09
N ASN A 48 -10.15 -1.87 -6.87
CA ASN A 48 -11.35 -1.76 -7.70
C ASN A 48 -11.98 -0.37 -7.63
N LYS A 49 -11.85 0.34 -6.50
CA LYS A 49 -12.36 1.71 -6.32
C LYS A 49 -11.41 2.79 -6.88
N ILE A 50 -10.20 2.40 -7.29
CA ILE A 50 -9.19 3.33 -7.80
C ILE A 50 -9.22 3.36 -9.33
N ASP A 51 -9.45 4.53 -9.91
CA ASP A 51 -9.66 4.66 -11.37
C ASP A 51 -8.37 4.84 -12.18
N SER A 52 -7.24 5.16 -11.54
CA SER A 52 -5.98 5.50 -12.23
C SER A 52 -4.75 4.99 -11.48
N LEU A 53 -3.67 4.75 -12.22
CA LEU A 53 -2.37 4.32 -11.68
C LEU A 53 -1.78 5.38 -10.74
N GLU A 54 -1.87 6.66 -11.10
CA GLU A 54 -1.43 7.79 -10.27
C GLU A 54 -2.15 7.82 -8.90
N LYS A 55 -3.42 7.41 -8.84
CA LYS A 55 -4.15 7.31 -7.56
C LYS A 55 -3.62 6.16 -6.69
N ILE A 56 -3.07 5.10 -7.28
CA ILE A 56 -2.43 3.99 -6.55
C ILE A 56 -1.14 4.49 -5.92
N GLU A 57 -0.30 5.19 -6.69
CA GLU A 57 0.95 5.79 -6.20
C GLU A 57 0.66 6.76 -5.05
N ASN A 58 -0.29 7.68 -5.26
CA ASN A 58 -0.74 8.62 -4.22
C ASN A 58 -1.32 7.91 -2.97
N TRP A 59 -1.90 6.72 -3.12
CA TRP A 59 -2.41 5.94 -1.99
C TRP A 59 -1.26 5.39 -1.16
N VAL A 60 -0.24 4.82 -1.82
CA VAL A 60 0.99 4.34 -1.16
C VAL A 60 1.70 5.50 -0.46
N ASP A 61 1.91 6.62 -1.14
CA ASP A 61 2.59 7.78 -0.56
C ASP A 61 1.87 8.34 0.66
N LYS A 62 0.54 8.35 0.64
CA LYS A 62 -0.27 8.76 1.79
C LYS A 62 -0.18 7.77 2.94
N LEU A 63 -0.14 6.47 2.66
CA LEU A 63 0.07 5.44 3.68
C LEU A 63 1.44 5.63 4.33
N CYS A 64 2.51 5.66 3.55
CA CYS A 64 3.87 5.89 4.04
C CYS A 64 3.99 7.19 4.84
N SER A 65 3.44 8.29 4.34
CA SER A 65 3.42 9.58 5.06
C SER A 65 2.64 9.49 6.37
N ARG A 66 1.52 8.76 6.41
CA ARG A 66 0.75 8.56 7.64
C ARG A 66 1.49 7.67 8.64
N ILE A 67 2.19 6.65 8.17
CA ILE A 67 3.05 5.83 9.03
C ILE A 67 4.08 6.74 9.68
N VAL A 68 4.85 7.50 8.91
CA VAL A 68 5.85 8.45 9.45
C VAL A 68 5.27 9.44 10.48
N LEU A 69 4.05 9.93 10.26
CA LEU A 69 3.45 10.98 11.10
C LEU A 69 2.66 10.47 12.30
N LYS A 70 2.11 9.26 12.23
CA LYS A 70 1.11 8.77 13.19
C LYS A 70 1.41 7.39 13.76
N PHE A 71 2.22 6.57 13.09
CA PHE A 71 2.54 5.24 13.58
C PHE A 71 3.36 5.36 14.86
N ASP A 72 2.84 4.76 15.92
CA ASP A 72 3.50 4.66 17.21
C ASP A 72 3.90 3.20 17.45
N SER A 73 5.18 2.90 17.26
CA SER A 73 5.71 1.54 17.40
C SER A 73 5.67 1.00 18.83
N GLU A 74 5.39 1.83 19.84
CA GLU A 74 5.17 1.38 21.21
C GLU A 74 3.69 1.02 21.49
N GLY A 75 2.76 1.51 20.65
CA GLY A 75 1.32 1.40 20.86
C GLY A 75 0.58 0.49 19.88
N GLU A 76 1.10 0.27 18.68
CA GLU A 76 0.46 -0.53 17.63
C GLU A 76 1.46 -1.26 16.72
N GLU A 77 1.04 -2.35 16.09
CA GLU A 77 1.83 -3.04 15.07
C GLU A 77 1.63 -2.40 13.70
N ILE A 78 2.70 -2.31 12.90
CA ILE A 78 2.63 -1.69 11.57
C ILE A 78 1.64 -2.42 10.64
N ASN A 79 1.51 -3.73 10.80
CA ASN A 79 0.55 -4.55 10.06
C ASN A 79 -0.90 -4.14 10.37
N ASP A 80 -1.20 -3.86 11.64
CA ASP A 80 -2.53 -3.40 12.05
C ASP A 80 -2.80 -2.00 11.49
N PHE A 81 -1.80 -1.11 11.52
CA PHE A 81 -1.92 0.23 10.94
C PHE A 81 -2.18 0.19 9.42
N ILE A 82 -1.46 -0.67 8.69
CA ILE A 82 -1.64 -0.86 7.24
C ILE A 82 -3.02 -1.46 6.96
N TYR A 83 -3.43 -2.47 7.73
CA TYR A 83 -4.74 -3.10 7.58
C TYR A 83 -5.87 -2.10 7.79
N ASP A 84 -5.82 -1.31 8.86
CA ASP A 84 -6.80 -0.27 9.17
C ASP A 84 -6.88 0.76 8.04
N TYR A 85 -5.74 1.15 7.48
CA TYR A 85 -5.72 2.08 6.34
C TYR A 85 -6.38 1.48 5.08
N ILE A 86 -6.17 0.19 4.81
CA ILE A 86 -6.81 -0.52 3.69
C ILE A 86 -8.33 -0.64 3.90
N GLN A 87 -8.77 -0.90 5.13
CA GLN A 87 -10.21 -1.05 5.44
C GLN A 87 -10.95 0.29 5.46
N LEU A 88 -10.32 1.36 5.94
CA LEU A 88 -10.91 2.69 6.09
C LEU A 88 -10.72 3.60 4.86
N GLY A 89 -9.95 3.16 3.86
CA GLY A 89 -9.60 3.88 2.63
C GLY A 89 -10.71 4.03 1.59
#